data_AF-A0A2M9N488-F1
#
_entry.id   AF-A0A2M9N488-F1
#
_cell.length_a   1.000
_cell.length_b   1.000
_cell.length_c   1.000
_cell.angle_alpha   90.00
_cell.angle_beta   90.00
_cell.angle_gamma   90.00
#
_symmetry.space_group_name_H-M   'P 1'
#
loop_
_entity.id
_entity.type
_entity.pdbx_description
1 polymer ?
#
loop_
_entity_poly.entity_id
_entity_poly.type
_entity_poly.pdbx_seq_one_letter_code
_entity_poly.pdbx_strand_id
1 'polypeptide(L)' 'MEIKLLPVIVQEKETLSNMYQYYHYDFSRYTNQDLNDDGTYGVNIDFYWEGDPRWNPYFILSSGVIVGFLVGFLKT' A
#
# COMPACT_ATOMS: atom_id res chain seq x y z
N MET A 1 -12.55 9.55 -17.97
CA MET A 1 -12.26 8.64 -16.85
C MET A 1 -11.76 9.51 -15.71
N GLU A 2 -12.50 9.57 -14.61
CA GLU A 2 -12.13 10.37 -13.45
C GLU A 2 -11.28 9.50 -12.50
N ILE A 3 -10.09 9.97 -12.16
CA ILE A 3 -9.22 9.35 -11.17
C ILE A 3 -9.27 10.17 -9.89
N LYS A 4 -9.44 9.51 -8.75
CA LYS A 4 -9.42 10.14 -7.42
C LYS A 4 -8.34 9.53 -6.56
N LEU A 5 -7.72 10.36 -5.73
CA LEU A 5 -6.84 9.93 -4.65
C LEU A 5 -7.57 10.11 -3.34
N LEU A 6 -7.75 9.03 -2.59
CA LEU A 6 -8.31 9.06 -1.24
C LEU A 6 -7.21 8.70 -0.24
N PRO A 7 -6.90 9.56 0.75
CA PRO A 7 -5.95 9.22 1.81
C PRO A 7 -6.38 7.92 2.49
N VAL A 8 -5.43 7.01 2.72
CA VAL A 8 -5.71 5.76 3.46
C VAL A 8 -5.69 6.07 4.95
N ILE A 9 -6.82 5.86 5.62
CA ILE A 9 -6.90 6.01 7.09
C ILE A 9 -6.43 4.74 7.78
N VAL A 10 -6.05 4.84 9.06
CA VAL A 10 -5.50 3.70 9.82
C VAL A 10 -6.45 2.50 9.87
N GLN A 11 -7.76 2.74 9.85
CA GLN A 11 -8.78 1.68 9.83
C GLN A 11 -8.79 0.88 8.51
N GLU A 12 -8.25 1.44 7.43
CA GLU A 12 -8.18 0.81 6.11
C GLU A 12 -6.81 0.16 5.85
N LYS A 13 -5.91 0.16 6.85
CA LYS A 13 -4.55 -0.39 6.76
C LYS A 13 -4.52 -1.82 6.23
N GLU A 14 -5.45 -2.67 6.65
CA GLU A 14 -5.51 -4.07 6.19
C GLU A 14 -5.76 -4.16 4.68
N THR A 15 -6.60 -3.27 4.13
CA THR A 15 -6.84 -3.21 2.67
C THR A 15 -5.55 -2.84 1.93
N LEU A 16 -4.81 -1.83 2.43
CA LEU A 16 -3.53 -1.45 1.85
C LEU A 16 -2.50 -2.59 1.94
N SER A 17 -2.42 -3.27 3.09
CA SER A 17 -1.53 -4.42 3.31
C SER A 17 -1.81 -5.55 2.30
N ASN A 18 -3.09 -5.89 2.10
CA ASN A 18 -3.51 -6.88 1.11
C ASN A 18 -3.11 -6.49 -0.31
N MET A 19 -3.20 -5.21 -0.67
CA MET A 19 -2.75 -4.73 -1.97
C MET A 19 -1.22 -4.82 -2.12
N TYR A 20 -0.46 -4.53 -1.07
CA TYR A 20 1.01 -4.65 -1.07
C TYR A 20 1.49 -6.06 -1.38
N GLN A 21 0.74 -7.10 -0.98
CA GLN A 21 1.10 -8.50 -1.28
C GLN A 21 1.27 -8.76 -2.77
N TYR A 22 0.44 -8.16 -3.62
CA TYR A 22 0.58 -8.28 -5.08
C TYR A 22 1.88 -7.66 -5.59
N TYR A 23 2.28 -6.51 -5.04
CA TYR A 23 3.54 -5.87 -5.41
C TYR A 23 4.74 -6.67 -4.92
N HIS A 24 4.72 -7.17 -3.68
CA HIS A 24 5.76 -8.08 -3.19
C HIS A 24 5.87 -9.34 -4.03
N TYR A 25 4.75 -9.92 -4.46
CA TYR A 25 4.73 -11.04 -5.39
C TYR A 25 5.42 -10.70 -6.71
N ASP A 26 5.02 -9.60 -7.36
CA ASP A 26 5.58 -9.18 -8.65
C ASP A 26 7.09 -8.85 -8.58
N PHE A 27 7.54 -8.31 -7.44
CA PHE A 27 8.94 -7.97 -7.20
C PHE A 27 9.77 -9.11 -6.60
N SER A 28 9.16 -10.18 -6.08
CA SER A 28 9.86 -11.28 -5.40
C SER A 28 10.98 -11.87 -6.24
N ARG A 29 10.79 -11.97 -7.56
CA ARG A 29 11.78 -12.41 -8.54
C ARG A 29 13.05 -11.56 -8.62
N TYR A 30 13.01 -10.35 -8.07
CA TYR A 30 14.10 -9.38 -8.04
C TYR A 30 14.60 -9.07 -6.64
N THR A 31 13.77 -9.28 -5.61
CA THR A 31 14.07 -8.91 -4.22
C THR A 31 14.48 -10.10 -3.36
N ASN A 32 14.37 -11.34 -3.85
CA ASN A 32 14.58 -12.57 -3.07
C ASN A 32 13.74 -12.62 -1.78
N GLN A 33 12.54 -12.03 -1.82
CA GLN A 33 11.58 -12.18 -0.73
C GLN A 33 10.79 -13.48 -0.89
N ASP A 34 10.82 -14.31 0.14
CA ASP A 34 10.03 -15.53 0.24
C ASP A 34 8.71 -15.26 0.97
N LEU A 35 7.76 -16.19 0.80
CA LEU A 35 6.53 -16.21 1.58
C LEU A 35 6.81 -16.71 3.00
N ASN A 36 6.05 -16.19 3.96
CA ASN A 36 5.94 -16.75 5.29
C ASN A 36 5.11 -18.06 5.26
N ASP A 37 5.16 -18.82 6.36
CA ASP A 37 4.44 -20.11 6.49
C ASP A 37 2.91 -19.99 6.35
N ASP A 38 2.35 -18.79 6.54
CA ASP A 38 0.92 -18.49 6.38
C ASP A 38 0.53 -18.10 4.94
N GLY A 39 1.48 -18.14 4.00
CA GLY A 39 1.26 -17.81 2.59
C GLY A 39 1.24 -16.32 2.29
N THR A 40 1.72 -15.47 3.20
CA THR A 40 1.78 -14.01 3.04
C THR A 40 3.22 -13.51 2.88
N TYR A 41 3.42 -12.34 2.28
CA TYR A 41 4.70 -11.63 2.41
C TYR A 41 4.70 -10.78 3.68
N GLY A 42 5.87 -10.61 4.28
CA GLY A 42 6.09 -9.72 5.42
C GLY A 42 5.98 -8.24 5.02
N VAL A 43 4.76 -7.71 5.04
CA VAL A 43 4.46 -6.30 4.78
C VAL A 43 4.36 -5.55 6.11
N ASN A 44 5.28 -4.61 6.32
CA ASN A 44 5.16 -3.64 7.40
C ASN A 44 4.85 -2.28 6.78
N ILE A 45 3.69 -1.71 7.09
CA ILE A 45 3.23 -0.41 6.57
C ILE A 45 2.86 0.57 7.70
N ASP A 46 3.18 0.21 8.95
CA ASP A 46 2.76 0.91 10.17
C ASP A 46 3.40 2.30 10.24
N PHE A 47 4.58 2.43 9.64
CA PHE A 47 5.33 3.67 9.56
C PHE A 47 4.62 4.80 8.81
N TYR A 48 3.55 4.54 8.05
CA TYR A 48 2.72 5.60 7.46
C TYR A 48 1.89 6.35 8.51
N TRP A 49 1.60 5.75 9.66
CA TRP A 49 0.80 6.36 10.72
C TRP A 49 1.60 6.61 12.00
N GLU A 50 2.65 5.83 12.25
CA GLU A 50 3.49 5.97 13.45
C GLU A 50 4.82 6.69 13.18
N GLY A 51 5.19 6.84 11.90
CA GLY A 51 6.48 7.38 11.47
C GLY A 51 6.44 8.86 11.09
N ASP A 52 7.21 9.21 10.06
CA ASP A 52 7.28 10.58 9.54
C ASP A 52 5.99 10.94 8.79
N PRO A 53 5.24 11.96 9.24
CA PRO A 53 3.92 12.30 8.71
C PRO A 53 3.94 12.79 7.25
N ARG A 54 5.12 12.98 6.66
CA ARG A 54 5.27 13.32 5.24
C ARG A 54 5.01 12.13 4.33
N TRP A 55 5.11 10.90 4.83
CA TRP A 55 4.75 9.69 4.09
C TRP A 55 3.26 9.43 4.17
N ASN A 56 2.57 9.60 3.04
CA ASN A 56 1.11 9.51 3.00
C ASN A 56 0.68 8.49 1.93
N PRO A 57 -0.01 7.40 2.33
CA PRO A 57 -0.64 6.47 1.41
C PRO A 57 -1.98 7.00 0.89
N TYR A 58 -2.27 6.74 -0.37
CA TYR A 58 -3.54 7.05 -1.04
C TYR A 58 -4.05 5.84 -1.81
N PHE A 59 -5.34 5.56 -1.74
CA PHE A 59 -6.01 4.72 -2.74
C PHE A 59 -6.25 5.50 -4.02
N ILE A 60 -6.02 4.83 -5.15
CA ILE A 60 -6.36 5.33 -6.48
C ILE A 60 -7.71 4.73 -6.85
N LEU A 61 -8.71 5.58 -7.08
CA LEU A 61 -10.04 5.16 -7.47
C LEU A 61 -10.33 5.54 -8.94
N SER A 62 -10.95 4.62 -9.66
CA SER A 62 -11.54 4.85 -11.00
C SER A 62 -12.99 4.38 -10.98
N SER A 63 -13.92 5.26 -11.35
CA SER A 63 -15.37 4.97 -11.31
C SER A 63 -15.86 4.41 -9.97
N GLY A 64 -15.28 4.86 -8.85
CA GLY A 64 -15.64 4.44 -7.50
C GLY A 64 -15.01 3.13 -7.01
N VAL A 65 -14.18 2.47 -7.83
CA VAL A 65 -13.49 1.21 -7.48
C VAL A 65 -12.02 1.48 -7.22
N ILE A 66 -11.44 0.83 -6.20
CA ILE A 66 -10.00 0.87 -5.93
C ILE A 66 -9.27 0.13 -7.06
N VAL A 67 -8.37 0.82 -7.76
CA VAL A 67 -7.58 0.28 -8.88
C VAL A 67 -6.08 0.27 -8.60
N GLY A 68 -5.66 0.81 -7.45
CA GLY A 68 -4.26 0.88 -7.06
C GLY A 68 -4.06 1.70 -5.80
N PHE A 69 -2.81 1.88 -5.42
CA PHE A 69 -2.43 2.80 -4.36
C PHE A 69 -1.19 3.58 -4.78
N LEU A 70 -0.97 4.72 -4.12
CA LEU A 70 0.21 5.55 -4.25
C LEU A 70 0.74 5.82 -2.85
N VAL A 71 2.03 5.64 -2.65
CA VAL A 71 2.73 6.15 -1.46
C VAL A 71 3.63 7.27 -1.90
N GLY A 72 3.36 8.47 -1.39
CA GLY A 72 4.11 9.68 -1.74
C GLY A 72 4.71 10.34 -0.51
N PHE A 73 5.88 10.95 -0.71
CA PHE A 73 6.42 11.93 0.22
C PHE A 73 5.87 13.31 -0.16
N LEU A 74 4.98 13.87 0.65
CA LEU A 74 4.47 15.21 0.45
C LEU A 74 5.26 16.19 1.32
N LYS A 75 5.95 17.13 0.67
CA LYS A 75 6.50 18.31 1.37
C LYS A 75 5.32 19.20 1.74
N THR A 76 4.99 19.23 3.03
CA THR A 76 4.17 20.27 3.65
C THR A 76 4.91 21.60 3.67
#